data_AF-A0A7C5N9R7-F1
#
_entry.id   AF-A0A7C5N9R7-F1
#
_cell.length_a   1.000
_cell.length_b   1.000
_cell.length_c   1.000
_cell.angle_alpha   90.00
_cell.angle_beta   90.00
_cell.angle_gamma   90.00
#
_symmetry.space_group_name_H-M   'P 1'
#
loop_
_entity.id
_entity.type
_entity.pdbx_description
1 polymer ?
#
loop_
_entity_poly.entity_id
_entity_poly.type
_entity_poly.pdbx_seq_one_letter_code
_entity_poly.pdbx_strand_id
1 'polypeptide(L)'
;MARLVLPMVDVTLPPAPTEPDALGPDYPFLRGEDRTRSVSVGDTSHGFLVQGRAVQESDALAILPLQKQRDLRYGTEQLVGAIEFAAALVHAETGRKLWLGNVGRERGGDIPWSVSHNSGRDADIAFAYLNHRREPVDPPTLVPLNGQGVSRKYGLFFDAHGTWLIVKGLITYPDAEVQYLFIEDGL
;
A
#
# COMPACT_ATOMS: atom_id res chain seq x y z
N MET A 1 23.53 61.66 42.35
CA MET A 1 22.79 60.94 41.30
C MET A 1 22.95 59.44 41.55
N ALA A 2 21.89 58.76 42.00
CA ALA A 2 21.92 57.33 42.31
C ALA A 2 21.30 56.55 41.13
N ARG A 3 22.01 55.52 40.65
CA ARG A 3 21.55 54.65 39.56
C ARG A 3 20.92 53.41 40.18
N LEU A 4 19.62 53.24 39.98
CA LEU A 4 18.84 52.08 40.45
C LEU A 4 19.22 50.87 39.59
N VAL A 5 19.68 49.79 40.24
CA VAL A 5 19.90 48.48 39.58
C VAL A 5 18.78 47.56 40.03
N LEU A 6 17.95 47.13 39.09
CA LEU A 6 16.89 46.14 39.33
C LEU A 6 17.50 44.73 39.29
N PRO A 7 17.06 43.79 40.14
CA PRO A 7 17.57 42.43 40.14
C PRO A 7 17.03 41.67 38.91
N MET A 8 17.92 40.96 38.22
CA MET A 8 17.53 39.96 37.22
C MET A 8 16.98 38.74 37.95
N VAL A 9 15.74 38.36 37.63
CA VAL A 9 15.14 37.10 38.03
C VAL A 9 15.59 36.05 37.02
N ASP A 10 16.28 35.01 37.49
CA ASP A 10 16.63 33.86 36.67
C ASP A 10 15.34 33.08 36.36
N VAL A 11 14.88 33.16 35.11
CA VAL A 11 13.74 32.39 34.63
C VAL A 11 14.29 31.10 34.05
N THR A 12 14.26 30.03 34.83
CA THR A 12 14.56 28.69 34.32
C THR A 12 13.40 28.26 33.42
N LEU A 13 13.62 28.30 32.10
CA LEU A 13 12.67 27.73 31.15
C LEU A 13 12.61 26.21 31.34
N PRO A 14 11.42 25.59 31.28
CA PRO A 14 11.33 24.13 31.26
C PRO A 14 12.12 23.59 30.06
N PRO A 15 12.71 22.38 30.16
CA PRO A 15 13.36 21.77 29.03
C PRO A 15 12.39 21.70 27.85
N ALA A 16 12.88 22.01 26.65
CA ALA A 16 12.10 21.86 25.44
C ALA A 16 11.53 20.43 25.40
N PRO A 17 10.25 20.23 25.03
CA PRO A 17 9.71 18.90 24.87
C PRO A 17 10.63 18.13 23.93
N THR A 18 11.11 16.96 24.38
CA THR A 18 11.85 16.04 23.52
C THR A 18 10.95 15.70 22.34
N GLU A 19 11.31 16.18 21.16
CA GLU A 19 10.57 15.91 19.93
C GLU A 19 10.48 14.39 19.74
N PRO A 20 9.29 13.84 19.45
CA PRO A 20 9.22 12.55 18.80
C PRO A 20 9.71 12.76 17.37
N ASP A 21 11.00 12.51 17.16
CA ASP A 21 11.65 12.46 15.87
C ASP A 21 11.12 11.23 15.10
N ALA A 22 9.92 11.34 14.51
CA ALA A 22 9.30 10.32 13.65
C ALA A 22 8.08 10.82 12.84
N LEU A 23 7.84 12.13 12.74
CA LEU A 23 6.64 12.63 12.06
C LEU A 23 6.88 12.73 10.54
N GLY A 24 5.85 12.40 9.76
CA GLY A 24 5.74 12.59 8.31
C GLY A 24 5.96 14.05 7.89
N PRO A 25 5.66 14.44 6.64
CA PRO A 25 5.42 15.87 6.38
C PRO A 25 4.45 16.41 7.46
N ASP A 26 4.73 17.57 8.04
CA ASP A 26 3.95 18.18 9.13
C ASP A 26 2.48 18.29 8.72
N TYR A 27 1.70 17.25 8.97
CA TYR A 27 0.28 17.22 8.69
C TYR A 27 -0.43 17.86 9.89
N PRO A 28 -1.13 18.99 9.69
CA PRO A 28 -1.73 19.74 10.78
C PRO A 28 -3.03 19.07 11.22
N PHE A 29 -2.90 17.94 11.93
CA PHE A 29 -4.04 17.27 12.56
C PHE A 29 -4.87 18.25 13.38
N LEU A 30 -6.18 18.22 13.21
CA LEU A 30 -7.09 19.03 14.01
C LEU A 30 -7.13 18.51 15.45
N ARG A 31 -7.52 19.38 16.39
CA ARG A 31 -7.66 19.01 17.80
C ARG A 31 -8.69 17.88 17.95
N GLY A 32 -8.24 16.74 18.48
CA GLY A 32 -9.09 15.57 18.72
C GLY A 32 -9.07 14.54 17.58
N GLU A 33 -8.36 14.81 16.48
CA GLU A 33 -8.13 13.79 15.46
C GLU A 33 -7.16 12.71 15.96
N ASP A 34 -7.40 11.48 15.50
CA ASP A 34 -6.52 10.35 15.78
C ASP A 34 -5.26 10.45 14.94
N ARG A 35 -4.14 10.77 15.60
CA ARG A 35 -2.82 10.97 14.99
C ARG A 35 -2.12 9.66 14.61
N THR A 36 -2.73 8.52 14.91
CA THR A 36 -2.21 7.19 14.56
C THR A 36 -2.79 6.68 13.25
N ARG A 37 -3.88 7.27 12.77
CA ARG A 37 -4.54 6.83 11.54
C ARG A 37 -3.88 7.38 10.29
N SER A 38 -3.90 6.55 9.24
CA SER A 38 -3.39 6.96 7.93
C SER A 38 -4.22 8.09 7.32
N VAL A 39 -3.56 9.07 6.72
CA VAL A 39 -4.20 10.14 5.94
C VAL A 39 -3.62 10.19 4.53
N SER A 40 -4.49 10.06 3.54
CA SER A 40 -4.17 10.27 2.12
C SER A 40 -4.40 11.74 1.78
N VAL A 41 -3.36 12.44 1.34
CA VAL A 41 -3.44 13.86 0.96
C VAL A 41 -3.18 14.02 -0.53
N GLY A 42 -3.99 14.86 -1.20
CA GLY A 42 -3.91 15.10 -2.64
C GLY A 42 -4.64 14.06 -3.49
N ASP A 43 -4.19 13.88 -4.74
CA ASP A 43 -4.70 12.88 -5.67
C ASP A 43 -3.76 11.67 -5.79
N THR A 44 -4.09 10.69 -6.62
CA THR A 44 -3.29 9.45 -6.78
C THR A 44 -1.94 9.68 -7.46
N SER A 45 -1.78 10.79 -8.18
CA SER A 45 -0.58 11.15 -8.96
C SER A 45 0.19 12.34 -8.36
N HIS A 46 -0.46 13.18 -7.56
CA HIS A 46 0.14 14.32 -6.86
C HIS A 46 -0.37 14.34 -5.42
N GLY A 47 0.41 13.73 -4.52
CA GLY A 47 -0.02 13.56 -3.14
C GLY A 47 1.03 12.95 -2.25
N PHE A 48 0.66 12.75 -1.00
CA PHE A 48 1.49 12.08 -0.02
C PHE A 48 0.64 11.30 0.98
N LEU A 49 1.32 10.48 1.77
CA LEU A 49 0.73 9.62 2.78
C LEU A 49 1.28 9.99 4.15
N VAL A 50 0.38 10.13 5.11
CA VAL A 50 0.69 10.35 6.53
C VAL A 50 0.30 9.09 7.29
N GLN A 51 1.15 8.65 8.23
CA GLN A 51 0.96 7.39 8.96
C GLN A 51 0.62 6.20 8.05
N GLY A 52 1.39 6.02 6.98
CA GLY A 52 1.20 4.91 6.06
C GLY A 52 1.37 3.56 6.75
N ARG A 53 0.48 2.61 6.44
CA ARG A 53 0.56 1.25 6.95
C ARG A 53 1.32 0.38 5.96
N ALA A 54 2.30 -0.37 6.45
CA ALA A 54 2.99 -1.38 5.65
C ALA A 54 2.15 -2.67 5.57
N VAL A 55 1.97 -3.20 4.35
CA VAL A 55 1.45 -4.56 4.14
C VAL A 55 2.39 -5.57 4.78
N GLN A 56 1.84 -6.54 5.52
CA GLN A 56 2.62 -7.63 6.12
C GLN A 56 2.45 -8.93 5.31
N GLU A 57 3.56 -9.62 5.02
CA GLU A 57 3.50 -10.94 4.39
C GLU A 57 2.98 -12.00 5.36
N SER A 58 2.32 -13.02 4.83
CA SER A 58 1.72 -14.12 5.57
C SER A 58 1.66 -15.40 4.72
N ASP A 59 1.00 -16.43 5.23
CA ASP A 59 0.70 -17.65 4.46
C ASP A 59 -0.28 -17.38 3.31
N ALA A 60 -1.06 -16.30 3.39
CA ALA A 60 -2.05 -15.90 2.39
C ALA A 60 -1.56 -14.79 1.45
N LEU A 61 -0.54 -14.03 1.83
CA LEU A 61 -0.09 -12.82 1.12
C LEU A 61 1.43 -12.79 1.01
N ALA A 62 1.96 -12.55 -0.18
CA ALA A 62 3.39 -12.35 -0.39
C ALA A 62 3.67 -11.17 -1.32
N ILE A 63 4.80 -10.52 -1.15
CA ILE A 63 5.27 -9.47 -2.05
C ILE A 63 6.18 -10.10 -3.11
N LEU A 64 5.92 -9.79 -4.37
CA LEU A 64 6.76 -10.27 -5.48
C LEU A 64 8.24 -9.93 -5.24
N PRO A 65 9.19 -10.85 -5.47
CA PRO A 65 10.58 -10.67 -5.07
C PRO A 65 11.24 -9.39 -5.57
N LEU A 66 10.94 -8.98 -6.81
CA LEU A 66 11.45 -7.72 -7.38
C LEU A 66 10.87 -6.49 -6.66
N GLN A 67 9.58 -6.49 -6.36
CA GLN A 67 8.89 -5.39 -5.68
C GLN A 67 9.28 -5.31 -4.21
N LYS A 68 9.57 -6.44 -3.57
CA LYS A 68 10.08 -6.49 -2.20
C LYS A 68 11.38 -5.70 -2.04
N GLN A 69 12.25 -5.70 -3.05
CA GLN A 69 13.49 -4.91 -3.05
C GLN A 69 13.26 -3.40 -3.16
N ARG A 70 12.09 -2.97 -3.64
CA ARG A 70 11.76 -1.54 -3.83
C ARG A 70 11.23 -0.87 -2.58
N ASP A 71 10.82 -1.66 -1.57
CA ASP A 71 10.25 -1.17 -0.32
C ASP A 71 9.02 -0.27 -0.50
N LEU A 72 8.17 -0.59 -1.47
CA LEU A 72 6.97 0.18 -1.82
C LEU A 72 5.68 -0.47 -1.30
N ARG A 73 5.70 -1.01 -0.07
CA ARG A 73 4.57 -1.78 0.49
C ARG A 73 3.61 -0.96 1.35
N TYR A 74 3.61 0.36 1.21
CA TYR A 74 2.90 1.26 2.12
C TYR A 74 1.68 1.87 1.46
N GLY A 75 0.55 1.84 2.16
CA GLY A 75 -0.72 2.43 1.73
C GLY A 75 -1.52 2.94 2.92
N THR A 76 -2.75 3.40 2.66
CA THR A 76 -3.70 3.70 3.74
C THR A 76 -4.10 2.43 4.49
N GLU A 77 -4.58 2.60 5.73
CA GLU A 77 -5.14 1.50 6.53
C GLU A 77 -6.21 0.71 5.76
N GLN A 78 -7.08 1.42 5.04
CA GLN A 78 -8.17 0.87 4.25
C GLN A 78 -7.67 0.05 3.06
N LEU A 79 -6.69 0.56 2.30
CA LEU A 79 -6.11 -0.17 1.18
C LEU A 79 -5.41 -1.44 1.64
N VAL A 80 -4.59 -1.33 2.70
CA VAL A 80 -3.89 -2.49 3.28
C VAL A 80 -4.91 -3.52 3.79
N GLY A 81 -5.96 -3.08 4.49
CA GLY A 81 -7.04 -3.94 4.94
C GLY A 81 -7.73 -4.69 3.80
N ALA A 82 -8.03 -4.01 2.69
CA ALA A 82 -8.63 -4.63 1.51
C ALA A 82 -7.73 -5.71 0.88
N ILE A 83 -6.42 -5.45 0.78
CA ILE A 83 -5.44 -6.41 0.24
C ILE A 83 -5.34 -7.65 1.13
N GLU A 84 -5.20 -7.45 2.45
CA GLU A 84 -5.11 -8.54 3.42
C GLU A 84 -6.39 -9.37 3.47
N PHE A 85 -7.56 -8.73 3.38
CA PHE A 85 -8.85 -9.41 3.31
C PHE A 85 -8.98 -10.24 2.03
N ALA A 86 -8.62 -9.68 0.87
CA ALA A 86 -8.65 -10.40 -0.40
C ALA A 86 -7.68 -11.60 -0.40
N ALA A 87 -6.49 -11.43 0.18
CA ALA A 87 -5.53 -12.51 0.33
C ALA A 87 -6.08 -13.64 1.20
N ALA A 88 -6.68 -13.31 2.36
CA ALA A 88 -7.29 -14.30 3.24
C ALA A 88 -8.42 -15.08 2.54
N LEU A 89 -9.26 -14.39 1.76
CA LEU A 89 -10.33 -15.02 0.99
C LEU A 89 -9.78 -15.99 -0.07
N VAL A 90 -8.79 -15.56 -0.87
CA VAL A 90 -8.15 -16.43 -1.87
C VAL A 90 -7.53 -17.66 -1.20
N HIS A 91 -6.84 -17.46 -0.08
CA HIS A 91 -6.19 -18.54 0.64
C HIS A 91 -7.19 -19.54 1.23
N ALA A 92 -8.29 -19.07 1.82
CA ALA A 92 -9.32 -19.95 2.36
C ALA A 92 -9.97 -20.83 1.28
N GLU A 93 -10.22 -20.27 0.09
CA GLU A 93 -10.90 -20.96 -1.01
C GLU A 93 -9.98 -21.88 -1.83
N THR A 94 -8.68 -21.59 -1.87
CA THR A 94 -7.76 -22.26 -2.81
C THR A 94 -6.46 -22.78 -2.20
N GLY A 95 -6.13 -22.39 -0.97
CA GLY A 95 -4.83 -22.64 -0.33
C GLY A 95 -3.68 -21.83 -0.92
N ARG A 96 -3.94 -20.87 -1.83
CA ARG A 96 -2.91 -20.10 -2.55
C ARG A 96 -2.64 -18.74 -1.90
N LYS A 97 -1.56 -18.11 -2.35
CA LYS A 97 -1.21 -16.72 -1.99
C LYS A 97 -1.77 -15.73 -2.99
N LEU A 98 -2.13 -14.55 -2.50
CA LEU A 98 -2.19 -13.33 -3.30
C LEU A 98 -0.78 -12.76 -3.42
N TRP A 99 -0.38 -12.38 -4.63
CA TRP A 99 0.94 -11.82 -4.92
C TRP A 99 0.86 -10.34 -5.21
N LEU A 100 1.50 -9.55 -4.34
CA LEU A 100 1.47 -8.09 -4.35
C LEU A 100 2.66 -7.50 -5.12
N GLY A 101 2.37 -6.49 -5.95
CA GLY A 101 3.35 -5.64 -6.62
C GLY A 101 3.67 -4.38 -5.82
N ASN A 102 3.72 -3.21 -6.47
CA ASN A 102 3.98 -1.95 -5.78
C ASN A 102 2.68 -1.38 -5.16
N VAL A 103 2.80 -0.70 -4.02
CA VAL A 103 1.71 0.07 -3.38
C VAL A 103 2.07 1.54 -3.30
N GLY A 104 3.19 1.87 -2.66
CA GLY A 104 3.59 3.25 -2.43
C GLY A 104 4.72 3.34 -1.41
N ARG A 105 5.35 4.51 -1.33
CA ARG A 105 6.35 4.81 -0.28
C ARG A 105 5.66 5.00 1.06
N GLU A 106 6.40 4.81 2.15
CA GLU A 106 5.92 5.04 3.53
C GLU A 106 5.24 6.40 3.72
N ARG A 107 5.78 7.43 3.08
CA ARG A 107 5.25 8.81 3.12
C ARG A 107 4.59 9.25 1.81
N GLY A 108 4.33 8.32 0.89
CA GLY A 108 3.79 8.63 -0.43
C GLY A 108 4.76 9.38 -1.35
N GLY A 109 4.21 10.11 -2.32
CA GLY A 109 4.95 10.82 -3.37
C GLY A 109 5.42 9.93 -4.52
N ASP A 110 6.12 10.55 -5.47
CA ASP A 110 6.49 9.92 -6.74
C ASP A 110 7.35 8.66 -6.60
N ILE A 111 7.01 7.67 -7.41
CA ILE A 111 7.79 6.45 -7.61
C ILE A 111 8.24 6.33 -9.07
N PRO A 112 9.46 5.85 -9.37
CA PRO A 112 9.93 5.73 -10.75
C PRO A 112 9.16 4.72 -11.63
N TRP A 113 8.30 3.89 -11.03
CA TRP A 113 7.64 2.76 -11.70
C TRP A 113 6.16 2.98 -12.00
N SER A 114 5.56 4.07 -11.52
CA SER A 114 4.16 4.40 -11.79
C SER A 114 3.96 5.92 -11.77
N VAL A 115 2.97 6.38 -12.53
CA VAL A 115 2.53 7.78 -12.49
C VAL A 115 1.51 8.04 -11.37
N SER A 116 0.96 6.98 -10.75
CA SER A 116 0.09 7.05 -9.58
C SER A 116 0.83 6.60 -8.30
N HIS A 117 0.14 6.03 -7.30
CA HIS A 117 0.71 5.52 -6.03
C HIS A 117 1.24 6.60 -5.08
N ASN A 118 0.95 7.87 -5.34
CA ASN A 118 1.47 8.97 -4.53
C ASN A 118 0.82 9.05 -3.15
N SER A 119 -0.49 8.78 -3.04
CA SER A 119 -1.25 9.04 -1.81
C SER A 119 -1.67 7.77 -1.05
N GLY A 120 -1.06 6.62 -1.36
CA GLY A 120 -1.33 5.35 -0.67
C GLY A 120 -2.69 4.71 -0.99
N ARG A 121 -3.29 5.02 -2.14
CA ARG A 121 -4.61 4.52 -2.57
C ARG A 121 -4.55 3.51 -3.73
N ASP A 122 -3.38 3.25 -4.28
CA ASP A 122 -3.19 2.37 -5.44
C ASP A 122 -2.32 1.17 -5.07
N ALA A 123 -2.58 0.02 -5.69
CA ALA A 123 -1.77 -1.18 -5.53
C ALA A 123 -1.77 -2.02 -6.82
N ASP A 124 -0.59 -2.51 -7.19
CA ASP A 124 -0.43 -3.51 -8.25
C ASP A 124 -0.65 -4.90 -7.63
N ILE A 125 -1.53 -5.72 -8.21
CA ILE A 125 -1.76 -7.10 -7.76
C ILE A 125 -1.58 -8.03 -8.96
N ALA A 126 -0.82 -9.11 -8.78
CA ALA A 126 -0.67 -10.10 -9.82
C ALA A 126 -1.99 -10.86 -10.02
N PHE A 127 -2.33 -11.19 -11.26
CA PHE A 127 -3.39 -12.16 -11.53
C PHE A 127 -3.09 -13.52 -10.89
N ALA A 128 -4.11 -14.37 -10.81
CA ALA A 128 -3.89 -15.79 -10.61
C ALA A 128 -3.49 -16.44 -11.95
N TYR A 129 -2.58 -17.41 -11.90
CA TYR A 129 -2.07 -18.10 -13.09
C TYR A 129 -2.21 -19.61 -13.01
N LEU A 130 -2.30 -20.24 -14.18
CA LEU A 130 -2.20 -21.67 -14.41
C LEU A 130 -0.97 -21.99 -15.25
N ASN A 131 -0.39 -23.17 -15.06
CA ASN A 131 0.64 -23.72 -15.94
C ASN A 131 0.02 -24.42 -17.17
N HIS A 132 0.86 -25.02 -18.03
CA HIS A 132 0.43 -25.78 -19.22
C HIS A 132 -0.44 -27.01 -18.93
N ARG A 133 -0.41 -27.53 -17.70
CA ARG A 133 -1.27 -28.63 -17.23
C ARG A 133 -2.59 -28.14 -16.62
N ARG A 134 -2.86 -26.83 -16.70
CA ARG A 134 -4.00 -26.16 -16.05
C ARG A 134 -3.96 -26.24 -14.52
N GLU A 135 -2.77 -26.37 -13.93
CA GLU A 135 -2.59 -26.37 -12.49
C GLU A 135 -2.23 -24.97 -12.00
N PRO A 136 -2.79 -24.52 -10.86
CA PRO A 136 -2.38 -23.32 -10.15
C PRO A 136 -0.87 -23.19 -9.95
N VAL A 137 -0.32 -22.00 -10.18
CA VAL A 137 1.10 -21.72 -9.94
C VAL A 137 1.30 -20.29 -9.44
N ASP A 138 2.36 -20.10 -8.65
CA ASP A 138 2.80 -18.79 -8.18
C ASP A 138 3.55 -18.03 -9.29
N PRO A 139 3.24 -16.75 -9.52
CA PRO A 139 3.92 -15.96 -10.52
C PRO A 139 5.32 -15.51 -10.07
N PRO A 140 6.30 -15.46 -10.98
CA PRO A 140 7.63 -14.92 -10.66
C PRO A 140 7.67 -13.38 -10.62
N THR A 141 6.65 -12.70 -11.17
CA THR A 141 6.55 -11.24 -11.30
C THR A 141 5.11 -10.83 -11.67
N LEU A 142 4.86 -9.57 -11.98
CA LEU A 142 3.64 -9.15 -12.69
C LEU A 142 3.75 -9.65 -14.13
N VAL A 143 3.19 -10.83 -14.40
CA VAL A 143 3.35 -11.52 -15.67
C VAL A 143 2.46 -10.87 -16.73
N PRO A 144 3.04 -10.33 -17.82
CA PRO A 144 2.24 -9.81 -18.91
C PRO A 144 1.54 -10.98 -19.63
N LEU A 145 0.25 -10.80 -19.88
CA LEU A 145 -0.60 -11.67 -20.68
C LEU A 145 -0.94 -10.95 -21.98
N ASN A 146 -1.20 -11.71 -23.04
CA ASN A 146 -1.82 -11.17 -24.24
C ASN A 146 -3.35 -11.23 -24.12
N GLY A 147 -4.06 -10.69 -25.11
CA GLY A 147 -5.52 -10.74 -25.17
C GLY A 147 -6.16 -12.12 -25.39
N GLN A 148 -5.44 -13.20 -25.11
CA GLN A 148 -5.99 -14.56 -24.98
C GLN A 148 -5.70 -15.13 -23.57
N GLY A 149 -5.24 -14.28 -22.64
CA GLY A 149 -4.82 -14.69 -21.31
C GLY A 149 -3.59 -15.58 -21.31
N VAL A 150 -2.65 -15.42 -22.25
CA VAL A 150 -1.45 -16.26 -22.37
C VAL A 150 -0.17 -15.44 -22.26
N SER A 151 0.76 -15.93 -21.43
CA SER A 151 2.13 -15.45 -21.40
C SER A 151 3.07 -16.49 -22.00
N ARG A 152 3.50 -16.29 -23.26
CA ARG A 152 4.43 -17.20 -23.94
C ARG A 152 5.80 -17.27 -23.27
N LYS A 153 6.29 -16.13 -22.75
CA LYS A 153 7.58 -16.03 -22.08
C LYS A 153 7.65 -16.88 -20.82
N TYR A 154 6.55 -16.94 -20.07
CA TYR A 154 6.48 -17.65 -18.79
C TYR A 154 5.77 -19.00 -18.88
N GLY A 155 5.13 -19.32 -20.01
CA GLY A 155 4.32 -20.54 -20.16
C GLY A 155 3.10 -20.56 -19.23
N LEU A 156 2.56 -19.38 -18.93
CA LEU A 156 1.47 -19.18 -17.96
C LEU A 156 0.19 -18.76 -18.67
N PHE A 157 -0.93 -19.14 -18.07
CA PHE A 157 -2.28 -18.85 -18.53
C PHE A 157 -3.04 -18.12 -17.43
N PHE A 158 -3.96 -17.24 -17.81
CA PHE A 158 -4.87 -16.57 -16.90
C PHE A 158 -5.76 -17.58 -16.16
N ASP A 159 -5.84 -17.46 -14.84
CA ASP A 159 -6.81 -18.17 -14.01
C ASP A 159 -7.97 -17.24 -13.67
N ALA A 160 -9.06 -17.37 -14.40
CA ALA A 160 -10.24 -16.53 -14.20
C ALA A 160 -10.89 -16.76 -12.82
N HIS A 161 -10.91 -17.99 -12.32
CA HIS A 161 -11.51 -18.30 -11.03
C HIS A 161 -10.69 -17.70 -9.89
N GLY A 162 -9.37 -17.94 -9.87
CA GLY A 162 -8.48 -17.38 -8.87
C GLY A 162 -8.45 -15.84 -8.91
N THR A 163 -8.44 -15.25 -10.10
CA THR A 163 -8.47 -13.79 -10.26
C THR A 163 -9.80 -13.20 -9.81
N TRP A 164 -10.91 -13.87 -10.08
CA TRP A 164 -12.21 -13.42 -9.59
C TRP A 164 -12.28 -13.41 -8.06
N LEU A 165 -11.69 -14.39 -7.37
CA LEU A 165 -11.61 -14.37 -5.91
C LEU A 165 -10.82 -13.16 -5.38
N ILE A 166 -9.72 -12.81 -6.04
CA ILE A 166 -8.96 -11.59 -5.72
C ILE A 166 -9.85 -10.36 -5.84
N VAL A 167 -10.50 -10.18 -7.00
CA VAL A 167 -11.38 -9.04 -7.29
C VAL A 167 -12.52 -8.98 -6.28
N LYS A 168 -13.21 -10.11 -6.06
CA LYS A 168 -14.29 -10.23 -5.08
C LYS A 168 -13.82 -9.79 -3.70
N GLY A 169 -12.66 -10.27 -3.25
CA GLY A 169 -12.10 -9.87 -1.96
C GLY A 169 -11.91 -8.36 -1.85
N LEU A 170 -11.30 -7.74 -2.86
CA LEU A 170 -11.05 -6.29 -2.88
C LEU A 170 -12.35 -5.47 -2.82
N ILE A 171 -13.35 -5.82 -3.64
CA ILE A 171 -14.59 -5.03 -3.77
C ILE A 171 -15.62 -5.32 -2.66
N THR A 172 -15.42 -6.36 -1.85
CA THR A 172 -16.36 -6.72 -0.76
C THR A 172 -15.83 -6.36 0.62
N TYR A 173 -14.60 -5.84 0.73
CA TYR A 173 -14.06 -5.36 2.00
C TYR A 173 -14.85 -4.14 2.49
N PRO A 174 -15.44 -4.18 3.70
CA PRO A 174 -16.42 -3.18 4.12
C PRO A 174 -15.83 -1.79 4.44
N ASP A 175 -14.54 -1.70 4.76
CA ASP A 175 -13.91 -0.44 5.18
C ASP A 175 -13.18 0.30 4.04
N ALA A 176 -13.29 -0.18 2.80
CA ALA A 176 -12.74 0.49 1.62
C ALA A 176 -13.72 0.45 0.44
N GLU A 177 -13.68 1.47 -0.40
CA GLU A 177 -14.44 1.54 -1.64
C GLU A 177 -13.49 1.50 -2.83
N VAL A 178 -13.54 0.42 -3.61
CA VAL A 178 -12.77 0.31 -4.86
C VAL A 178 -13.46 1.14 -5.94
N GLN A 179 -12.81 2.19 -6.42
CA GLN A 179 -13.34 3.04 -7.49
C GLN A 179 -12.97 2.54 -8.89
N TYR A 180 -11.73 2.04 -9.04
CA TYR A 180 -11.18 1.61 -10.31
C TYR A 180 -10.38 0.32 -10.16
N LEU A 181 -10.52 -0.55 -11.16
CA LEU A 181 -9.60 -1.65 -11.42
C LEU A 181 -9.11 -1.48 -12.85
N PHE A 182 -7.81 -1.23 -13.01
CA PHE A 182 -7.19 -1.10 -14.33
C PHE A 182 -6.68 -2.46 -14.77
N ILE A 183 -7.33 -3.03 -15.78
CA ILE A 183 -6.96 -4.29 -16.43
C ILE A 183 -6.82 -3.98 -17.91
N GLU A 184 -5.81 -4.56 -18.57
CA GLU A 184 -5.59 -4.37 -20.01
C GLU A 184 -6.86 -4.74 -20.80
N ASP A 185 -7.22 -3.90 -21.76
CA ASP A 185 -8.27 -4.20 -22.72
C ASP A 185 -7.81 -5.34 -23.63
N GLY A 186 -8.50 -6.48 -23.58
CA GLY A 186 -8.21 -7.66 -24.39
C GLY A 186 -8.15 -8.98 -23.64
N LEU A 187 -8.09 -8.98 -22.31
CA LEU A 187 -8.15 -10.20 -21.49
C LEU A 187 -9.54 -10.87 -21.47
#